data_AF-R7S0N4-F1
#
_entry.id   AF-R7S0N4-F1
#
_cell.length_a   1.000
_cell.length_b   1.000
_cell.length_c   1.000
_cell.angle_alpha   90.00
_cell.angle_beta   90.00
_cell.angle_gamma   90.00
#
_symmetry.space_group_name_H-M   'P 1'
#
loop_
_entity.id
_entity.type
_entity.pdbx_description
1 polymer ?
#
loop_
_entity_poly.entity_id
_entity_poly.type
_entity_poly.pdbx_seq_one_letter_code
_entity_poly.pdbx_strand_id
1 'polypeptide(L)' 'ASGSLPCVRFLIDRGADVNKVDGSSWSPLHSAVSAGHEDVVRELVGAGADVRRGNDKGVTPL' A
#
# COMPACT_ATOMS: atom_id res chain seq x y z
N ALA A 1 5.95 -13.71 -2.82
CA ALA A 1 7.05 -12.74 -3.00
C ALA A 1 7.01 -11.81 -1.81
N SER A 2 8.08 -11.76 -1.03
CA SER A 2 8.17 -10.94 0.19
C SER A 2 8.16 -9.46 -0.15
N GLY A 3 7.26 -8.70 0.48
CA GLY A 3 7.34 -7.25 0.51
C GLY A 3 8.60 -6.85 1.26
N SER A 4 9.55 -6.20 0.58
CA SER A 4 10.76 -5.71 1.24
C SER A 4 10.44 -4.42 1.98
N LEU A 5 10.15 -4.50 3.27
CA LEU A 5 9.93 -3.33 4.13
C LEU A 5 11.04 -2.26 4.00
N PRO A 6 12.36 -2.62 3.93
CA PRO A 6 13.41 -1.63 3.68
C PRO A 6 13.24 -0.86 2.37
N CYS A 7 12.78 -1.51 1.30
CA CYS A 7 12.52 -0.85 0.03
C CYS A 7 11.29 0.05 0.11
N VAL A 8 10.23 -0.39 0.81
CA VAL A 8 9.03 0.43 1.02
C VAL A 8 9.38 1.72 1.75
N ARG A 9 10.12 1.63 2.86
CA ARG A 9 10.60 2.81 3.61
C ARG A 9 11.43 3.74 2.74
N PHE A 10 12.41 3.20 2.02
CA PHE A 10 13.24 3.99 1.12
C PHE A 10 12.42 4.77 0.09
N LEU A 11 11.37 4.17 -0.49
CA LEU A 11 10.52 4.84 -1.46
C LEU A 11 9.68 5.95 -0.80
N ILE A 12 9.12 5.69 0.38
CA ILE A 12 8.36 6.69 1.16
C ILE A 12 9.26 7.88 1.50
N ASP A 13 10.48 7.64 1.97
CA ASP A 13 11.46 8.68 2.29
C ASP A 13 11.87 9.52 1.07
N ARG A 14 11.75 8.95 -0.14
CA ARG A 14 11.97 9.66 -1.42
C ARG A 14 10.73 10.40 -1.93
N GLY A 15 9.64 10.44 -1.16
CA GLY A 15 8.41 11.13 -1.50
C GLY A 15 7.50 10.34 -2.45
N ALA A 16 7.57 9.00 -2.44
CA ALA A 16 6.61 8.18 -3.18
C ALA A 16 5.18 8.43 -2.68
N ASP A 17 4.24 8.54 -3.61
CA ASP A 17 2.82 8.66 -3.29
C ASP A 17 2.28 7.28 -2.84
N VAL A 18 2.09 7.13 -1.52
CA VAL A 18 1.58 5.91 -0.88
C VAL A 18 0.16 5.54 -1.30
N ASN A 19 -0.58 6.48 -1.91
CA ASN A 19 -1.93 6.30 -2.40
C ASN A 19 -1.97 6.17 -3.93
N LYS A 20 -0.84 6.18 -4.63
CA LYS A 20 -0.82 5.99 -6.08
C LYS A 20 -1.37 4.61 -6.42
N VAL A 21 -2.31 4.55 -7.35
CA VAL A 21 -2.88 3.29 -7.82
C VAL A 21 -2.23 2.82 -9.12
N ASP A 22 -2.19 1.51 -9.31
CA ASP A 22 -1.78 0.90 -10.57
C ASP A 22 -2.89 0.94 -11.64
N GLY A 23 -2.65 0.32 -12.80
CA GLY A 23 -3.63 0.26 -13.89
C GLY A 23 -4.89 -0.56 -13.58
N SER A 24 -4.90 -1.32 -12.48
CA SER A 24 -6.07 -2.05 -11.97
C SER A 24 -6.73 -1.32 -10.79
N SER A 25 -6.32 -0.09 -10.53
CA SER A 25 -6.77 0.74 -9.41
C SER A 25 -6.42 0.17 -8.04
N TRP A 26 -5.38 -0.66 -7.94
CA TRP A 26 -4.84 -1.16 -6.68
C TRP A 26 -3.81 -0.19 -6.11
N SER A 27 -4.00 0.21 -4.85
CA SER A 27 -2.98 0.96 -4.09
C SER A 27 -1.94 0.01 -3.50
N PRO A 28 -0.75 0.52 -3.10
CA PRO A 28 0.23 -0.24 -2.31
C PRO A 28 -0.40 -0.97 -1.11
N LEU A 29 -1.39 -0.36 -0.46
CA LEU A 29 -2.07 -0.94 0.69
C LEU A 29 -2.92 -2.16 0.31
N HIS A 30 -3.62 -2.16 -0.83
CA HIS A 30 -4.33 -3.34 -1.32
C HIS A 30 -3.38 -4.52 -1.54
N SER A 31 -2.25 -4.26 -2.19
CA SER A 31 -1.23 -5.29 -2.45
C SER A 31 -0.61 -5.83 -1.17
N ALA A 32 -0.33 -4.97 -0.19
CA ALA A 32 0.25 -5.38 1.09
C ALA A 32 -0.71 -6.26 1.91
N VAL A 33 -2.00 -5.89 1.98
CA VAL A 33 -3.00 -6.70 2.68
C VAL A 33 -3.26 -8.02 1.95
N SER A 34 -3.45 -7.99 0.63
CA SER A 34 -3.67 -9.21 -0.17
C SER A 34 -2.49 -10.20 -0.09
N ALA A 35 -1.28 -9.70 0.15
CA ALA A 35 -0.09 -10.53 0.31
C ALA A 35 0.20 -10.93 1.78
N GLY A 36 -0.54 -10.40 2.75
CA GLY A 36 -0.34 -10.68 4.18
C GLY A 36 0.92 -10.04 4.78
N HIS A 37 1.46 -8.97 4.18
CA HIS A 37 2.66 -8.28 4.66
C HIS A 37 2.32 -7.27 5.76
N GLU A 38 2.09 -7.75 6.99
CA GLU A 38 1.64 -6.92 8.11
C GLU A 38 2.57 -5.72 8.40
N ASP A 39 3.89 -5.94 8.31
CA ASP A 39 4.90 -4.91 8.54
C ASP A 39 4.82 -3.78 7.50
N VAL A 40 4.63 -4.14 6.22
CA VAL A 40 4.40 -3.18 5.13
C VAL A 40 3.08 -2.45 5.29
N VAL A 41 2.02 -3.14 5.73
CA VAL A 41 0.72 -2.51 6.03
C VAL A 41 0.88 -1.43 7.09
N ARG A 42 1.55 -1.75 8.20
CA ARG A 42 1.80 -0.79 9.29
C ARG A 42 2.58 0.43 8.81
N GLU A 43 3.60 0.21 7.97
CA GLU A 43 4.42 1.29 7.42
C GLU A 43 3.61 2.21 6.50
N LEU A 44 2.85 1.64 5.56
CA LEU A 44 2.02 2.42 4.64
C LEU A 44 0.93 3.21 5.36
N VAL A 45 0.28 2.62 6.37
CA VAL A 45 -0.72 3.31 7.21
C VAL A 45 -0.07 4.44 8.00
N GLY A 46 1.11 4.20 8.58
CA GLY A 46 1.89 5.24 9.27
C GLY A 46 2.29 6.39 8.35
N ALA A 47 2.52 6.11 7.06
CA ALA A 47 2.82 7.10 6.03
C ALA A 47 1.59 7.78 5.42
N GLY A 48 0.37 7.50 5.91
CA GLY A 48 -0.85 8.16 5.47
C GLY A 48 -1.57 7.50 4.29
N ALA A 49 -1.36 6.20 4.07
CA ALA A 49 -2.18 5.45 3.12
C ALA A 49 -3.66 5.44 3.55
N ASP A 50 -4.56 5.66 2.59
CA ASP A 50 -6.01 5.68 2.82
C ASP A 50 -6.55 4.25 2.97
N VAL A 51 -6.85 3.87 4.21
CA VAL A 51 -7.41 2.56 4.57
C VAL A 51 -8.84 2.35 4.12
N ARG A 52 -9.55 3.41 3.71
CA ARG A 52 -10.95 3.38 3.27
C ARG A 52 -11.10 3.46 1.76
N ARG A 53 -10.04 3.82 1.03
CA ARG A 53 -10.10 3.96 -0.42
C ARG A 53 -10.30 2.61 -1.09
N GLY A 54 -11.46 2.42 -1.70
CA GLY A 54 -11.68 1.30 -2.61
C GLY A 54 -11.06 1.53 -3.99
N ASN A 55 -10.78 0.44 -4.71
CA ASN A 55 -10.50 0.49 -6.15
C ASN A 55 -11.79 0.76 -6.96
N ASP A 56 -11.69 0.79 -8.29
CA ASP A 56 -12.84 1.08 -9.17
C ASP A 56 -13.98 0.05 -9.08
N LYS A 57 -13.74 -1.11 -8.47
CA LYS A 57 -14.76 -2.14 -8.19
C LYS A 57 -15.35 -2.00 -6.79
N GLY A 58 -14.98 -0.97 -6.04
CA GLY A 58 -15.39 -0.76 -4.65
C GLY A 58 -14.72 -1.71 -3.65
N VAL A 59 -13.70 -2.46 -4.09
CA VAL A 59 -12.95 -3.36 -3.19
C VAL A 59 -12.00 -2.52 -2.37
N THR A 60 -12.14 -2.57 -1.05
CA THR A 60 -11.24 -1.94 -0.09
C THR A 60 -9.96 -2.77 0.12
N PRO A 61 -8.92 -2.20 0.76
CA PRO A 61 -7.75 -2.99 1.14
C PRO A 61 -8.07 -4.14 2.10
N LEU A 62 -9.15 -4.02 2.89
CA LEU A 62 -9.75 -5.09 3.71
C LEU A 62 -10.82 -5.83 2.91
#